data_AF-A0A8C8VH26-F1
#
_entry.id   AF-A0A8C8VH26-F1
#
_cell.length_a   1.000
_cell.length_b   1.000
_cell.length_c   1.000
_cell.angle_alpha   90.00
_cell.angle_beta   90.00
_cell.angle_gamma   90.00
#
_symmetry.space_group_name_H-M   'P 1'
#
loop_
_entity.id
_entity.type
_entity.pdbx_description
1 polymer ?
#
loop_
_entity_poly.entity_id
_entity_poly.type
_entity_poly.pdbx_seq_one_letter_code
_entity_poly.pdbx_strand_id
1 'polypeptide(L)'
;HQTLEDFQVLRFQEDVTCSICLDVLKDPVSIECGHNFCQDCLSTHWKKVSAQGYQCPECRAPCSKERMIPDTRLRSLVKKITDHEST
;
A
#
# COMPACT_ATOMS: atom_id res chain seq x y z
N HIS A 1 -17.56 5.64 24.27
CA HIS A 1 -17.06 6.64 23.30
C HIS A 1 -15.68 6.25 22.77
N GLN A 2 -14.70 5.93 23.62
CA GLN A 2 -13.37 5.44 23.19
C GLN A 2 -13.37 4.20 22.26
N THR A 3 -14.25 3.22 22.48
CA THR A 3 -14.24 1.95 21.72
C THR A 3 -14.66 2.03 20.24
N LEU A 4 -15.38 3.09 19.85
CA LEU A 4 -15.81 3.28 18.45
C LEU A 4 -14.72 3.96 17.62
N GLU A 5 -13.96 4.84 18.26
CA GLU A 5 -12.81 5.53 17.65
C GLU A 5 -11.70 4.51 17.38
N ASP A 6 -11.37 3.65 18.33
CA ASP A 6 -10.39 2.58 18.16
C ASP A 6 -10.77 1.62 17.01
N PHE A 7 -12.03 1.19 16.95
CA PHE A 7 -12.50 0.31 15.88
C PHE A 7 -12.47 0.97 14.49
N GLN A 8 -12.64 2.29 14.45
CA GLN A 8 -12.58 3.06 13.22
C GLN A 8 -11.12 3.26 12.77
N VAL A 9 -10.19 3.48 13.70
CA VAL A 9 -8.75 3.56 13.38
C VAL A 9 -8.21 2.22 12.87
N LEU A 10 -8.60 1.10 13.48
CA LEU A 10 -8.22 -0.25 13.02
C LEU A 10 -8.66 -0.51 11.57
N ARG A 11 -9.88 -0.11 11.20
CA ARG A 11 -10.36 -0.24 9.80
C ARG A 11 -9.55 0.60 8.82
N PHE A 12 -9.19 1.82 9.20
CA PHE A 12 -8.36 2.67 8.35
C PHE A 12 -6.92 2.16 8.23
N GLN A 13 -6.39 1.48 9.26
CA GLN A 13 -5.09 0.81 9.18
C GLN A 13 -5.13 -0.33 8.16
N GLU A 14 -6.20 -1.12 8.11
CA GLU A 14 -6.39 -2.17 7.09
C GLU A 14 -6.34 -1.57 5.67
N ASP A 15 -7.00 -0.44 5.44
CA ASP A 15 -7.03 0.26 4.14
C ASP A 15 -5.66 0.83 3.71
N VAL A 16 -4.73 1.00 4.65
CA VAL A 16 -3.38 1.52 4.38
C VAL A 16 -2.27 0.51 4.65
N THR A 17 -2.61 -0.78 4.76
CA THR A 17 -1.65 -1.87 4.93
C THR A 17 -1.16 -2.37 3.58
N CYS A 18 0.16 -2.51 3.42
CA CYS A 18 0.73 -3.14 2.25
C CYS A 18 0.53 -4.66 2.30
N SER A 19 -0.17 -5.22 1.32
CA SER A 19 -0.42 -6.67 1.21
C SER A 19 0.83 -7.52 0.95
N ILE A 20 2.00 -6.92 0.66
CA ILE A 20 3.27 -7.65 0.48
C ILE A 20 4.02 -7.82 1.81
N CYS A 21 4.21 -6.74 2.58
CA CYS A 21 4.95 -6.80 3.85
C CYS A 21 4.04 -6.91 5.09
N LEU A 22 2.72 -6.78 4.90
CA LEU A 22 1.71 -6.81 5.95
C LEU A 22 1.92 -5.73 7.03
N ASP A 23 2.45 -4.58 6.60
CA ASP A 23 2.72 -3.42 7.44
C ASP A 23 2.20 -2.16 6.73
N VAL A 24 2.08 -1.05 7.46
CA VAL A 24 1.60 0.23 6.96
C VAL A 24 2.42 0.67 5.73
N LEU A 25 1.73 1.21 4.73
CA LEU A 25 2.32 1.65 3.46
C LEU A 25 3.43 2.69 3.68
N LYS A 26 4.67 2.30 3.37
CA LYS A 26 5.83 3.20 3.29
C LYS A 26 6.09 3.60 1.84
N ASP A 27 6.10 4.92 1.60
CA ASP A 27 6.26 5.49 0.26
C ASP A 27 5.33 4.82 -0.78
N PRO A 28 3.99 4.91 -0.58
CA PRO A 28 3.04 4.18 -1.40
C PRO A 28 3.15 4.55 -2.88
N VAL A 29 3.05 3.53 -3.73
CA VAL A 29 2.87 3.66 -5.17
C VAL A 29 1.57 2.99 -5.60
N SER A 30 0.82 3.66 -6.46
CA SER A 30 -0.33 3.07 -7.16
C SER A 30 0.11 2.46 -8.48
N ILE A 31 -0.50 1.34 -8.84
CA ILE A 31 -0.36 0.71 -10.16
C ILE A 31 -1.66 0.82 -10.96
N GLU A 32 -1.66 0.39 -12.22
CA GLU A 32 -2.75 0.56 -13.18
C GLU A 32 -4.12 0.05 -12.71
N CYS A 33 -4.13 -1.02 -11.93
CA CYS A 33 -5.36 -1.58 -11.38
C CYS A 33 -5.88 -0.84 -10.14
N GLY A 34 -5.17 0.19 -9.66
CA GLY A 34 -5.52 1.01 -8.50
C GLY A 34 -5.04 0.48 -7.15
N HIS A 35 -4.45 -0.72 -7.07
CA HIS A 35 -3.88 -1.24 -5.82
C HIS A 35 -2.60 -0.49 -5.45
N ASN A 36 -2.32 -0.42 -4.15
CA ASN A 36 -1.22 0.36 -3.58
C ASN A 36 -0.26 -0.54 -2.81
N PHE A 37 1.04 -0.27 -2.94
CA PHE A 37 2.08 -1.05 -2.27
C PHE A 37 3.20 -0.12 -1.83
N CYS A 38 4.03 -0.55 -0.88
CA CYS A 38 5.30 0.11 -0.63
C CYS A 38 6.15 0.03 -1.91
N GLN A 39 6.78 1.14 -2.30
CA GLN A 39 7.63 1.20 -3.49
C GLN A 39 8.69 0.08 -3.51
N ASP A 40 9.38 -0.12 -2.38
CA ASP A 40 10.43 -1.13 -2.23
C ASP A 40 9.88 -2.55 -2.31
N CYS A 41 8.70 -2.80 -1.72
CA CYS A 41 8.07 -4.11 -1.73
C CYS A 41 7.67 -4.52 -3.14
N LEU A 42 7.00 -3.63 -3.88
CA LEU A 42 6.59 -3.91 -5.25
C LEU A 42 7.80 -4.08 -6.18
N SER A 43 8.82 -3.20 -6.06
CA SER A 43 10.06 -3.29 -6.83
C SER A 43 10.79 -4.62 -6.60
N THR A 44 10.87 -5.06 -5.34
CA THR A 44 11.48 -6.34 -4.97
C THR A 44 10.67 -7.52 -5.50
N HIS A 45 9.34 -7.48 -5.38
CA HIS A 45 8.45 -8.51 -5.90
C HIS A 45 8.63 -8.69 -7.41
N TRP A 46 8.52 -7.60 -8.18
CA TRP A 46 8.67 -7.61 -9.64
C TRP A 46 10.05 -8.05 -10.12
N LYS A 47 11.13 -7.74 -9.39
CA LYS A 47 12.46 -8.28 -9.70
C LYS A 47 12.49 -9.82 -9.59
N LYS A 48 11.84 -10.40 -8.57
CA LYS A 48 11.80 -11.85 -8.34
C LYS A 48 10.97 -12.59 -9.39
N VAL A 49 9.88 -12.00 -9.89
CA VAL A 49 8.97 -12.65 -10.85
C VAL A 49 9.13 -12.17 -12.30
N SER A 50 10.21 -11.44 -12.61
CA SER A 50 10.42 -10.77 -13.89
C SER A 50 10.26 -11.66 -15.14
N ALA A 51 10.51 -12.97 -15.05
CA ALA A 51 10.29 -13.92 -16.14
C ALA A 51 8.81 -14.16 -16.50
N GLN A 52 7.88 -13.87 -15.57
CA GLN A 52 6.43 -14.05 -15.71
C GLN A 52 5.71 -12.76 -16.13
N GLY A 53 6.47 -11.66 -16.30
CA GLY A 53 5.94 -10.33 -16.54
C GLY A 53 5.62 -9.56 -15.24
N TYR A 54 5.21 -8.30 -15.39
CA TYR A 54 4.80 -7.46 -14.25
C TYR A 54 3.29 -7.65 -14.04
N GLN A 55 2.90 -8.09 -12.84
CA GLN A 55 1.51 -8.30 -12.46
C GLN A 55 1.24 -7.70 -11.08
N CYS A 56 -0.01 -7.33 -10.83
CA CYS A 56 -0.46 -6.92 -9.50
C CYS A 56 -0.37 -8.10 -8.51
N PRO A 57 0.30 -7.96 -7.36
CA PRO A 57 0.36 -8.99 -6.33
C PRO A 57 -1.01 -9.44 -5.79
N GLU A 58 -2.03 -8.56 -5.83
CA GLU A 58 -3.37 -8.85 -5.28
C GLU A 58 -4.32 -9.44 -6.34
N CYS A 59 -4.62 -8.68 -7.39
CA CYS A 59 -5.61 -9.10 -8.39
C CYS A 59 -5.00 -9.77 -9.63
N ARG A 60 -3.67 -9.85 -9.73
CA ARG A 60 -2.94 -10.45 -10.86
C ARG A 60 -3.18 -9.77 -12.21
N ALA A 61 -3.80 -8.59 -12.22
CA ALA A 61 -3.91 -7.77 -13.42
C ALA A 61 -2.52 -7.51 -14.01
N PRO A 62 -2.34 -7.62 -15.34
CA PRO A 62 -1.10 -7.21 -15.98
C PRO A 62 -0.76 -5.76 -15.64
N CYS A 63 0.53 -5.49 -15.47
CA CYS A 63 1.05 -4.15 -15.17
C CYS A 63 2.21 -3.83 -16.10
N SER A 64 2.58 -2.55 -16.19
CA SER A 64 3.86 -2.13 -16.75
C SER A 64 4.80 -1.59 -15.66
N LYS A 65 6.12 -1.82 -15.82
CA LYS A 65 7.13 -1.38 -14.85
C LYS A 65 7.17 0.15 -14.70
N GLU A 66 6.87 0.85 -15.79
CA GLU A 66 6.89 2.31 -15.92
C GLU A 66 5.72 2.99 -15.19
N ARG A 67 4.79 2.22 -14.63
CA ARG A 67 3.55 2.73 -14.03
C ARG A 67 3.48 2.53 -12.51
N MET A 68 4.64 2.58 -11.84
CA MET A 68 4.66 2.90 -10.41
C MET A 68 4.49 4.40 -10.24
N ILE A 69 3.29 4.83 -9.85
CA ILE A 69 3.01 6.25 -9.66
C ILE A 69 3.02 6.54 -8.15
N PRO A 70 3.94 7.38 -7.63
CA PRO A 70 3.93 7.75 -6.22
C PRO A 70 2.60 8.39 -5.82
N ASP A 71 1.95 7.86 -4.78
CA ASP A 71 0.71 8.41 -4.26
C ASP A 71 1.01 9.31 -3.04
N THR A 72 1.23 10.59 -3.31
CA THR A 72 1.53 11.60 -2.28
C THR A 72 0.32 11.89 -1.38
N ARG A 73 -0.91 11.70 -1.89
CA ARG A 73 -2.13 11.87 -1.10
C ARG A 73 -2.27 10.74 -0.10
N LEU A 74 -2.15 9.49 -0.56
CA LEU A 74 -2.19 8.32 0.31
C LEU A 74 -1.06 8.37 1.34
N ARG A 75 0.16 8.74 0.94
CA ARG A 75 1.28 8.96 1.88
C ARG A 75 0.93 9.94 3.00
N SER A 76 0.21 11.01 2.68
CA SER A 76 -0.19 12.02 3.66
C SER A 76 -1.31 11.54 4.58
N LEU A 77 -2.19 10.66 4.09
CA LEU A 77 -3.26 10.04 4.88
C LEU A 77 -2.70 8.99 5.83
N VAL A 78 -1.79 8.13 5.35
CA VAL A 78 -1.06 7.15 6.15
C VAL A 78 -0.47 7.81 7.40
N LYS A 79 0.26 8.93 7.22
CA LYS A 79 0.86 9.67 8.34
C LYS A 79 -0.16 10.11 9.37
N LYS A 80 -1.29 10.66 8.93
CA LYS A 80 -2.34 11.14 9.85
C LYS A 80 -2.96 10.01 10.67
N ILE A 81 -3.10 8.82 10.08
CA ILE A 81 -3.63 7.63 10.77
C ILE A 81 -2.61 7.13 11.79
N THR A 82 -1.33 7.05 11.42
CA THR A 82 -0.26 6.57 12.32
C THR A 82 0.10 7.56 13.43
N ASP A 83 -0.03 8.87 13.19
CA ASP A 83 0.26 9.89 14.19
C ASP A 83 -0.83 9.91 15.29
N HIS A 84 -2.06 9.50 14.95
CA HIS A 84 -3.17 9.38 15.91
C HIS A 84 -2.99 8.24 16.92
N GLU A 85 -2.17 7.23 16.61
CA GLU A 85 -1.83 6.12 17.51
C GLU A 85 -0.81 6.52 18.59
N SER A 86 -0.18 7.70 18.45
CA SER A 86 0.90 8.18 19.33
C SER A 86 0.48 9.23 20.37
N THR A 87 -0.82 9.52 20.51
CA THR A 87 -1.39 10.44 21.51
C THR A 87 -2.36 9.70 22.42
#